data_AF-A0A1F6V5G0-F1
#
_entry.id   AF-A0A1F6V5G0-F1
#
_cell.length_a   1.000
_cell.length_b   1.000
_cell.length_c   1.000
_cell.angle_alpha   90.00
_cell.angle_beta   90.00
_cell.angle_gamma   90.00
#
_symmetry.space_group_name_H-M   'P 1'
#
loop_
_entity.id
_entity.type
_entity.pdbx_description
1 polymer ?
#
loop_
_entity_poly.entity_id
_entity_poly.type
_entity_poly.pdbx_seq_one_letter_code
_entity_poly.pdbx_strand_id
1 'polypeptide(L)'
;MNINKPKLIRRLKILEGQARGLQNMVEKNVYCIDIITQTSAIKQGLSNIEDILLEGHLGHCLVNQIKSGQADKATKEILKVYQLKRK
;
A
#
# COMPACT_ATOMS: atom_id res chain seq x y z
N MET A 1 8.23 -3.85 13.69
CA MET A 1 7.03 -3.59 12.85
C MET A 1 5.81 -3.91 13.69
N ASN A 2 5.24 -2.90 14.35
CA ASN A 2 4.07 -3.08 15.21
C ASN A 2 2.79 -2.98 14.37
N ILE A 3 2.57 -3.96 13.50
CA ILE A 3 1.44 -4.00 12.56
C ILE A 3 0.76 -5.35 12.72
N ASN A 4 -0.57 -5.37 12.67
CA ASN A 4 -1.35 -6.60 12.63
C ASN A 4 -1.12 -7.33 11.30
N LYS A 5 -0.07 -8.18 11.25
CA LYS A 5 0.33 -8.96 10.08
C LYS A 5 -0.82 -9.81 9.51
N PRO A 6 -1.63 -10.54 10.30
CA PRO A 6 -2.79 -11.27 9.79
C PRO A 6 -3.77 -10.39 9.00
N LYS A 7 -4.07 -9.19 9.51
CA LYS A 7 -4.96 -8.23 8.83
C LYS A 7 -4.38 -7.76 7.49
N LEU A 8 -3.08 -7.50 7.44
CA LEU A 8 -2.40 -7.07 6.21
C LEU A 8 -2.42 -8.18 5.15
N ILE A 9 -2.08 -9.41 5.53
CA ILE A 9 -2.13 -10.58 4.64
C ILE A 9 -3.55 -10.82 4.13
N ARG A 10 -4.58 -10.68 4.99
CA ARG A 10 -5.97 -10.79 4.55
C ARG A 10 -6.31 -9.75 3.47
N ARG A 11 -5.89 -8.50 3.63
CA ARG A 11 -6.12 -7.45 2.62
C ARG A 11 -5.41 -7.76 1.30
N LEU A 12 -4.16 -8.24 1.37
CA LEU A 12 -3.41 -8.67 0.19
C LEU A 12 -4.11 -9.80 -0.57
N LYS A 13 -4.61 -10.82 0.12
CA LYS A 13 -5.38 -11.93 -0.49
C LYS A 13 -6.65 -11.44 -1.19
N ILE A 14 -7.32 -10.41 -0.65
CA ILE A 14 -8.49 -9.81 -1.29
C ILE A 14 -8.07 -9.12 -2.60
N LEU A 15 -7.01 -8.33 -2.58
CA LEU A 15 -6.49 -7.65 -3.78
C LEU A 15 -6.04 -8.63 -4.85
N GLU A 16 -5.41 -9.74 -4.45
CA GLU A 16 -5.06 -10.84 -5.35
C GLU A 16 -6.30 -11.41 -6.06
N GLY A 17 -7.39 -11.62 -5.31
CA GLY A 17 -8.68 -12.03 -5.88
C GLY A 17 -9.27 -11.00 -6.84
N GLN A 18 -9.18 -9.71 -6.50
CA GLN A 18 -9.63 -8.62 -7.37
C GLN A 18 -8.80 -8.53 -8.66
N ALA A 19 -7.48 -8.74 -8.58
CA ALA A 19 -6.59 -8.76 -9.75
C ALA A 19 -6.92 -9.94 -10.69
N ARG A 20 -7.20 -11.14 -10.14
CA ARG A 20 -7.75 -12.25 -10.95
C ARG A 20 -9.09 -11.90 -11.59
N GLY A 21 -9.98 -11.24 -10.84
CA GLY A 21 -11.26 -10.76 -11.37
C GLY A 21 -11.06 -9.82 -12.55
N LEU A 22 -10.09 -8.89 -12.44
CA LEU A 22 -9.74 -7.96 -13.50
C LEU A 22 -9.25 -8.68 -14.78
N GLN A 23 -8.41 -9.71 -14.64
CA GLN A 23 -7.97 -10.53 -15.78
C GLN A 23 -9.18 -11.13 -16.52
N ASN A 24 -10.10 -11.76 -15.78
CA ASN A 24 -11.32 -12.34 -16.35
C ASN A 24 -12.21 -11.29 -17.05
N MET A 25 -12.27 -10.06 -16.53
CA MET A 25 -13.03 -8.97 -17.16
C MET A 25 -12.46 -8.59 -18.52
N VAL A 26 -11.13 -8.53 -18.63
CA VAL A 26 -10.44 -8.26 -19.90
C VAL A 26 -10.68 -9.40 -20.89
N GLU A 27 -10.51 -10.66 -20.46
CA GLU A 27 -10.74 -11.84 -21.31
C GLU A 27 -12.17 -11.90 -21.86
N LYS A 28 -13.16 -11.48 -21.06
CA LYS A 28 -14.57 -11.46 -21.43
C LYS A 28 -15.00 -10.19 -22.18
N ASN A 29 -14.07 -9.30 -22.52
CA ASN A 29 -14.35 -8.02 -23.16
C ASN A 29 -15.43 -7.20 -22.41
N VAL A 30 -15.36 -7.20 -21.07
CA VAL A 30 -16.26 -6.40 -20.23
C VAL A 30 -16.10 -4.91 -20.55
N TYR A 31 -17.18 -4.15 -20.38
CA TYR A 31 -17.21 -2.72 -20.66
C TYR A 31 -16.06 -1.97 -19.98
N CYS A 32 -15.38 -1.11 -20.74
CA CYS A 32 -14.13 -0.47 -20.33
C CYS A 32 -14.28 0.34 -19.03
N ILE A 33 -15.43 0.98 -18.80
CA ILE A 33 -15.68 1.74 -17.57
C ILE A 33 -15.71 0.85 -16.33
N ASP A 34 -16.22 -0.37 -16.44
CA ASP A 34 -16.24 -1.31 -15.32
C ASP A 34 -14.82 -1.79 -15.00
N ILE A 35 -14.01 -2.06 -16.02
CA ILE A 35 -12.58 -2.40 -15.88
C ILE A 35 -11.81 -1.25 -15.21
N ILE A 36 -12.04 -0.02 -15.64
CA ILE A 36 -11.43 1.19 -15.04
C ILE A 36 -11.89 1.37 -13.58
N THR A 37 -13.16 1.11 -13.29
CA THR A 37 -13.68 1.17 -11.92
C THR A 37 -13.02 0.11 -11.03
N GLN A 38 -12.89 -1.12 -11.53
CA GLN A 38 -12.25 -2.21 -10.79
C GLN A 38 -10.75 -1.98 -10.56
N THR A 39 -10.03 -1.47 -11.56
CA THR A 39 -8.61 -1.08 -11.40
C THR A 39 -8.45 0.02 -10.35
N SER A 40 -9.35 1.00 -10.33
CA SER A 40 -9.36 2.07 -9.32
C SER A 40 -9.59 1.51 -7.91
N ALA A 41 -10.49 0.54 -7.76
CA ALA A 41 -10.72 -0.14 -6.47
C ALA A 41 -9.47 -0.90 -5.98
N ILE A 42 -8.74 -1.57 -6.88
CA ILE A 42 -7.47 -2.25 -6.55
C ILE A 42 -6.41 -1.21 -6.12
N LYS A 43 -6.28 -0.10 -6.87
CA LYS A 43 -5.35 0.99 -6.53
C LYS A 43 -5.64 1.57 -5.15
N GLN A 44 -6.91 1.80 -4.81
CA GLN A 44 -7.28 2.27 -3.47
C GLN A 44 -6.94 1.24 -2.38
N GLY A 45 -7.16 -0.05 -2.66
CA GLY A 45 -6.80 -1.12 -1.74
C GLY A 45 -5.30 -1.19 -1.44
N LEU A 46 -4.46 -1.02 -2.47
CA LEU A 46 -3.00 -0.91 -2.31
C LEU A 46 -2.61 0.33 -1.51
N SER A 47 -3.20 1.49 -1.81
CA SER A 47 -2.95 2.74 -1.08
C SER A 47 -3.24 2.60 0.41
N ASN A 48 -4.33 1.92 0.77
CA ASN A 48 -4.69 1.64 2.16
C ASN A 48 -3.68 0.71 2.87
N ILE A 49 -3.07 -0.23 2.14
CA ILE A 49 -2.03 -1.11 2.68
C ILE A 49 -0.76 -0.30 2.96
N GLU A 50 -0.38 0.58 2.04
CA GLU A 50 0.76 1.48 2.19
C GLU A 50 0.59 2.41 3.40
N ASP A 51 -0.61 2.94 3.64
CA ASP A 51 -0.89 3.78 4.80
C ASP A 51 -0.71 3.04 6.12
N ILE A 52 -1.21 1.80 6.22
CA ILE A 52 -1.02 0.94 7.40
C ILE A 52 0.47 0.64 7.63
N LEU A 53 1.21 0.38 6.55
CA LEU A 53 2.65 0.13 6.62
C LEU A 53 3.41 1.37 7.09
N LEU A 54 3.07 2.54 6.54
CA LEU A 54 3.68 3.81 6.90
C LEU A 54 3.39 4.17 8.36
N GLU A 55 2.14 4.07 8.80
CA GLU A 55 1.75 4.31 10.20
C GLU A 55 2.57 3.44 11.17
N GLY A 56 2.68 2.14 10.90
CA GLY A 56 3.46 1.24 11.75
C GLY A 56 4.98 1.47 11.69
N HIS A 57 5.50 2.02 10.59
CA HIS A 57 6.90 2.44 10.49
C HIS A 57 7.14 3.72 11.31
N LEU A 58 6.29 4.73 11.13
CA LEU A 58 6.35 6.01 11.84
C LEU A 58 6.23 5.82 13.36
N GLY A 59 5.33 4.95 13.82
CA GLY A 59 5.12 4.70 15.26
C GLY A 59 6.19 3.86 15.95
N HIS A 60 7.17 3.30 15.23
CA HIS A 60 8.15 2.40 15.83
C HIS A 60 9.57 2.61 15.31
N CYS A 61 9.81 2.30 14.03
CA CYS A 61 11.16 2.36 13.45
C CYS A 61 11.68 3.80 13.41
N LEU A 62 10.84 4.74 12.95
CA LEU A 62 11.21 6.15 12.88
C LEU A 62 11.53 6.72 14.27
N VAL A 63 10.65 6.49 15.25
CA VAL A 63 10.85 6.96 16.63
C VAL A 63 12.16 6.41 17.20
N ASN A 64 12.49 5.14 16.96
CA ASN A 64 13.74 4.54 17.43
C ASN A 64 14.98 5.12 16.70
N GLN A 65 14.87 5.40 15.40
CA GLN A 65 15.95 6.06 14.64
C GLN A 65 16.22 7.48 15.18
N ILE A 66 15.17 8.26 15.44
CA ILE A 66 15.31 9.60 16.01
C ILE A 66 15.96 9.53 17.40
N LYS A 67 15.49 8.63 18.28
CA LYS A 67 16.06 8.44 19.62
C LYS A 67 17.52 7.98 19.61
N SER A 68 17.96 7.32 18.53
CA SER A 68 19.36 6.86 18.36
C SER A 68 20.24 7.85 17.59
N GLY A 69 19.81 9.11 17.42
CA GLY A 69 20.59 10.14 16.76
C GLY A 69 20.63 10.03 15.23
N GLN A 70 19.78 9.20 14.62
CA GLN A 70 19.73 8.97 13.18
C GLN A 70 18.61 9.78 12.49
N ALA A 71 18.35 10.99 12.98
CA ALA A 71 17.24 11.84 12.50
C ALA A 71 17.32 12.13 10.99
N ASP A 72 18.51 12.42 10.44
CA ASP A 72 18.68 12.70 9.01
C ASP A 72 18.34 11.49 8.13
N LYS A 73 18.70 10.29 8.59
CA LYS A 73 18.38 9.04 7.89
C LYS A 73 16.87 8.81 7.88
N ALA A 74 16.26 8.95 9.05
CA ALA A 74 14.81 8.89 9.24
C ALA A 74 14.05 9.84 8.29
N THR A 75 14.45 11.11 8.23
CA THR A 75 13.84 12.11 7.34
C THR A 75 13.99 11.72 5.86
N LYS A 76 15.17 11.27 5.43
CA LYS A 76 15.41 10.85 4.05
C LYS A 76 14.56 9.64 3.64
N GLU A 77 14.38 8.66 4.53
CA GLU A 77 13.53 7.49 4.30
C GLU A 77 12.07 7.91 4.05
N ILE A 78 11.52 8.81 4.87
CA ILE A 78 10.14 9.29 4.70
C ILE A 78 9.97 10.12 3.43
N LEU A 79 10.92 11.02 3.13
CA LEU A 79 10.86 11.81 1.89
C LEU A 79 10.86 10.93 0.64
N LYS A 80 11.63 9.83 0.64
CA LYS A 80 11.64 8.87 -0.46
C LYS A 80 10.27 8.21 -0.67
N VAL A 81 9.60 7.80 0.41
CA VAL A 81 8.25 7.20 0.33
C VAL A 81 7.23 8.24 -0.16
N TYR A 82 7.30 9.47 0.35
CA TYR A 82 6.40 10.54 -0.06
C TYR A 82 6.53 10.89 -1.55
N GLN A 83 7.76 10.93 -2.08
CA GLN A 83 8.01 11.16 -3.50
C GLN A 83 7.46 10.05 -4.40
N LEU A 84 7.46 8.79 -3.94
CA LEU A 84 6.89 7.68 -4.67
C LEU A 84 5.36 7.78 -4.76
N LYS A 85 4.68 8.15 -3.66
CA LYS A 85 3.21 8.33 -3.66
C LYS A 85 2.71 9.48 -4.54
N ARG A 86 3.57 10.45 -4.86
CA ARG A 86 3.22 11.61 -5.70
C ARG A 86 3.34 11.35 -7.21
N LYS A 87 3.98 10.26 -7.62
CA LYS A 87 4.09 9.86 -9.03
C LYS A 87 2.91 8.98 -9.41
#